data_AF-A0AA40RXX5-F1
#
_entry.id   AF-A0AA40RXX5-F1
#
_cell.length_a   1.000
_cell.length_b   1.000
_cell.length_c   1.000
_cell.angle_alpha   90.00
_cell.angle_beta   90.00
_cell.angle_gamma   90.00
#
_symmetry.space_group_name_H-M   'P 1'
#
loop_
_entity.id
_entity.type
_entity.pdbx_description
1 polymer ?
#
loop_
_entity_poly.entity_id
_entity_poly.type
_entity_poly.pdbx_seq_one_letter_code
_entity_poly.pdbx_strand_id
1 'polypeptide(L)'
;IGPWIGVVPSLIVASTQSWKQVIFVLIVMTVVQQLDGNFIYPNVIGKSLAIHPLTIVFLLMVAGNLWGIVGMILIVPVYAVLRVIVKFGFELFSLTKSK
;
A
#
# COMPACT_ATOMS: atom_id res chain seq x y z
N ILE A 1 -3.58 10.36 2.20
CA ILE A 1 -3.15 11.50 3.06
C ILE A 1 -4.06 12.72 2.85
N GLY A 2 -4.43 13.07 1.61
CA GLY A 2 -5.31 14.21 1.30
C GLY A 2 -6.64 14.29 2.08
N PRO A 3 -7.46 13.21 2.15
CA PRO A 3 -8.76 13.29 2.83
C PRO A 3 -8.64 13.52 4.33
N TRP A 4 -7.67 12.89 5.00
CA TRP A 4 -7.46 13.04 6.45
C TRP A 4 -7.10 14.46 6.85
N ILE A 5 -6.34 15.18 6.01
CA ILE A 5 -5.99 16.58 6.25
C ILE A 5 -7.23 17.48 6.12
N GLY A 6 -8.12 17.19 5.18
CA GLY A 6 -9.38 17.94 5.00
C GLY A 6 -10.42 17.70 6.09
N VAL A 7 -10.40 16.54 6.75
CA VAL A 7 -11.35 16.16 7.82
C VAL A 7 -11.23 17.08 9.04
N VAL A 8 -10.00 17.41 9.44
CA VAL A 8 -9.75 18.20 10.66
C VAL A 8 -10.40 19.59 10.61
N PRO A 9 -10.16 20.46 9.59
CA PRO A 9 -10.83 21.75 9.51
C PRO A 9 -12.34 21.61 9.25
N SER A 10 -12.78 20.58 8.52
CA SER A 10 -14.20 20.35 8.24
C SER A 10 -15.01 20.03 9.49
N LEU A 11 -14.45 19.22 10.39
CA LEU A 11 -15.08 18.91 11.69
C LEU A 11 -15.12 20.13 12.61
N ILE A 12 -14.04 20.93 12.63
CA ILE A 12 -14.00 22.17 13.40
C ILE A 12 -15.10 23.12 12.93
N VAL A 13 -15.21 23.38 11.62
CA VAL A 13 -16.25 24.27 11.09
C VAL A 13 -17.66 23.73 11.37
N ALA A 14 -17.90 22.43 11.14
CA ALA A 14 -19.20 21.83 11.38
C ALA A 14 -19.63 21.91 12.87
N SER A 15 -18.67 21.80 13.79
CA SER A 15 -18.93 21.90 15.23
C SER A 15 -19.40 23.30 15.67
N THR A 16 -18.97 24.35 14.96
CA THR A 16 -19.40 25.73 15.23
C THR A 16 -20.81 26.04 14.72
N GLN A 17 -21.32 25.22 13.80
CA GLN A 17 -22.51 25.55 13.01
C GLN A 17 -23.75 24.81 13.52
N SER A 18 -23.67 23.47 13.67
CA SER A 18 -24.74 22.67 14.28
C SER A 18 -24.31 21.22 14.50
N TRP A 19 -24.85 20.59 15.56
CA TRP A 19 -24.70 19.14 15.80
C TRP A 19 -25.15 18.29 14.61
N LYS A 20 -26.17 18.73 13.86
CA LYS A 20 -26.63 18.03 12.64
C LYS A 20 -25.57 18.04 11.54
N GLN A 21 -24.83 19.14 11.37
CA GLN A 21 -23.80 19.22 10.35
C GLN A 21 -22.57 18.37 10.67
N VAL A 22 -22.23 18.23 11.96
CA VAL A 22 -21.16 17.31 12.40
C VAL A 22 -21.47 15.88 11.96
N ILE A 23 -22.71 15.44 12.12
CA ILE A 23 -23.16 14.10 11.71
C ILE A 23 -23.06 13.94 10.19
N PHE A 24 -23.48 14.94 9.41
CA PHE A 24 -23.33 14.91 7.95
C PHE A 24 -21.87 14.83 7.50
N VAL A 25 -20.98 15.61 8.11
CA VAL A 25 -19.54 15.58 7.79
C VAL A 25 -18.94 14.21 8.14
N LEU A 26 -19.32 13.61 9.27
CA LEU A 26 -18.89 12.25 9.65
C LEU A 26 -19.33 11.20 8.63
N ILE A 27 -20.58 11.25 8.18
CA ILE A 27 -21.12 10.30 7.19
C ILE A 27 -20.36 10.45 5.87
N VAL A 28 -20.25 11.67 5.36
CA VAL A 28 -19.57 11.95 4.09
C VAL A 28 -18.10 11.54 4.16
N MET A 29 -17.39 11.88 5.25
CA MET A 29 -15.99 11.48 5.37
C MET A 29 -15.85 9.97 5.39
N THR A 30 -16.74 9.25 6.08
CA THR A 30 -16.65 7.80 6.19
C THR A 30 -16.78 7.15 4.82
N VAL A 31 -17.72 7.63 4.00
CA VAL A 31 -17.87 7.19 2.60
C VAL A 31 -16.62 7.49 1.79
N VAL A 32 -16.10 8.73 1.86
CA VAL A 32 -14.89 9.13 1.12
C VAL A 32 -13.68 8.28 1.54
N GLN A 33 -13.49 8.05 2.84
CA GLN A 33 -12.38 7.25 3.35
C GLN A 33 -12.49 5.79 2.93
N GLN A 34 -13.71 5.24 2.88
CA GLN A 34 -13.92 3.87 2.41
C GLN A 34 -13.59 3.73 0.92
N LEU A 35 -14.00 4.71 0.11
CA LEU A 35 -13.69 4.76 -1.32
C LEU A 35 -12.19 4.91 -1.54
N ASP A 36 -11.53 5.81 -0.81
CA ASP A 36 -10.10 6.05 -0.96
C ASP A 36 -9.31 4.81 -0.55
N GLY A 37 -9.55 4.27 0.65
CA GLY A 37 -8.82 3.12 1.19
C GLY A 37 -9.03 1.80 0.44
N ASN A 38 -10.26 1.51 -0.01
CA ASN A 38 -10.57 0.19 -0.59
C ASN A 38 -10.63 0.17 -2.12
N PHE A 39 -10.86 1.31 -2.78
CA PHE A 39 -11.10 1.34 -4.22
C PHE A 39 -10.07 2.17 -4.97
N ILE A 40 -9.81 3.40 -4.52
CA ILE A 40 -8.86 4.30 -5.19
C ILE A 40 -7.44 3.83 -4.92
N TYR A 41 -7.08 3.59 -3.66
CA TYR A 41 -5.73 3.18 -3.25
C TYR A 41 -5.21 1.95 -4.01
N PRO A 42 -5.92 0.80 -4.11
CA PRO A 42 -5.42 -0.36 -4.86
C PRO A 42 -5.41 -0.19 -6.39
N ASN A 43 -6.26 0.69 -6.93
CA ASN A 43 -6.29 0.97 -8.37
C ASN A 43 -5.19 1.96 -8.78
N VAL A 44 -4.86 2.92 -7.91
CA VAL A 44 -3.80 3.91 -8.16
C VAL A 44 -2.43 3.32 -7.82
N ILE A 45 -2.32 2.58 -6.72
CA ILE A 45 -1.09 1.94 -6.26
C ILE A 45 -1.19 0.50 -6.73
N GLY A 46 -0.84 0.32 -8.00
CA GLY A 46 -1.09 -0.88 -8.78
C GLY A 46 -0.74 -2.17 -8.03
N LYS A 47 -1.74 -3.06 -7.95
CA LYS A 47 -1.68 -4.49 -7.60
C LYS A 47 -0.39 -4.87 -6.88
N SER A 48 -0.44 -4.75 -5.55
CA SER A 48 0.55 -5.22 -4.58
C SER A 48 1.35 -6.40 -5.10
N LEU A 49 2.68 -6.32 -4.99
CA LEU A 49 3.65 -7.38 -5.27
C LEU A 49 3.05 -8.74 -4.88
N ALA A 50 2.50 -9.46 -5.86
CA ALA A 50 1.79 -10.72 -5.64
C ALA A 50 2.80 -11.81 -5.29
N ILE A 51 3.32 -11.77 -4.07
CA ILE A 51 4.31 -12.67 -3.50
C ILE A 51 3.54 -13.65 -2.62
N HIS A 52 3.80 -14.94 -2.82
CA HIS A 52 3.14 -15.97 -2.02
C HIS A 52 3.57 -15.87 -0.55
N PRO A 53 2.65 -15.91 0.44
CA PRO A 53 2.99 -15.77 1.86
C PRO A 53 4.09 -16.73 2.35
N LEU A 54 4.10 -17.98 1.85
CA LEU A 54 5.17 -18.95 2.16
C LEU A 54 6.58 -18.45 1.81
N THR A 55 6.74 -17.71 0.71
CA THR A 55 8.06 -17.19 0.32
C THR A 55 8.56 -16.16 1.33
N ILE A 56 7.67 -15.34 1.89
CA ILE A 56 8.02 -14.36 2.92
C ILE A 56 8.48 -15.09 4.19
N VAL A 57 7.75 -16.10 4.64
CA VAL A 57 8.12 -16.90 5.82
C VAL A 57 9.50 -17.54 5.62
N PHE A 58 9.74 -18.17 4.46
CA PHE A 58 11.03 -18.76 4.14
C PHE A 58 12.17 -17.73 4.16
N LEU A 59 11.97 -16.57 3.51
CA LEU A 59 12.95 -15.48 3.48
C LEU A 59 13.25 -14.95 4.89
N LEU A 60 12.25 -14.81 5.75
CA LEU A 60 12.43 -14.37 7.13
C LEU A 60 13.20 -15.40 7.96
N MET A 61 12.95 -16.70 7.77
CA MET A 61 13.71 -17.77 8.46
C MET A 61 15.19 -17.76 8.06
N VAL A 62 15.46 -17.60 6.77
CA VAL A 62 16.84 -17.54 6.24
C VAL A 62 17.54 -16.27 6.70
N ALA A 63 16.93 -15.11 6.50
CA ALA A 63 17.54 -13.82 6.88
C ALA A 63 17.68 -13.66 8.39
N GLY A 64 16.75 -14.22 9.16
CA GLY A 64 16.82 -14.31 10.61
C GLY A 64 18.01 -15.10 11.13
N ASN A 65 18.33 -16.23 10.48
CA ASN A 65 19.52 -17.01 10.85
C ASN A 65 20.83 -16.32 10.44
N LEU A 66 20.83 -15.59 9.31
CA LEU A 66 22.04 -14.94 8.83
C LEU A 66 22.38 -13.68 9.63
N TRP A 67 21.46 -12.72 9.71
CA TRP A 67 21.70 -11.37 10.25
C TRP A 67 20.69 -10.96 11.34
N GLY A 68 19.93 -11.92 11.90
CA GLY A 68 18.95 -11.66 12.95
C GLY A 68 17.83 -10.73 12.50
N ILE A 69 17.40 -9.85 13.40
CA ILE A 69 16.27 -8.92 13.18
C ILE A 69 16.54 -7.97 12.02
N VAL A 70 17.78 -7.50 11.86
CA VAL A 70 18.15 -6.58 10.77
C VAL A 70 17.95 -7.26 9.41
N GLY A 71 18.36 -8.53 9.29
CA GLY A 71 18.13 -9.34 8.10
C GLY A 71 16.63 -9.50 7.80
N MET A 72 15.82 -9.76 8.81
CA MET A 72 14.37 -9.91 8.66
C MET A 72 13.67 -8.64 8.14
N ILE A 73 14.10 -7.46 8.59
CA ILE A 73 13.53 -6.18 8.12
C ILE A 73 13.89 -5.92 6.66
N LEU A 74 15.14 -6.19 6.28
CA LEU A 74 15.65 -5.85 4.95
C LEU A 74 15.33 -6.90 3.88
N ILE A 75 15.10 -8.17 4.24
CA ILE A 75 14.93 -9.22 3.23
C ILE A 75 13.69 -9.03 2.36
N VAL A 76 12.60 -8.50 2.91
CA VAL A 76 11.34 -8.27 2.18
C VAL A 76 11.50 -7.20 1.09
N PRO A 77 11.99 -5.98 1.38
CA PRO A 77 12.22 -4.98 0.32
C PRO A 77 13.29 -5.42 -0.68
N VAL A 78 14.36 -6.09 -0.24
CA VAL A 78 15.41 -6.59 -1.14
C VAL A 78 14.85 -7.63 -2.12
N TYR A 79 14.09 -8.60 -1.62
CA TYR A 79 13.44 -9.62 -2.46
C TYR A 79 12.45 -8.99 -3.45
N ALA A 80 11.68 -7.98 -3.01
CA ALA A 80 10.75 -7.26 -3.88
C ALA A 80 11.48 -6.58 -5.06
N VAL A 81 12.60 -5.90 -4.79
CA VAL A 81 13.42 -5.25 -5.84
C VAL A 81 14.02 -6.28 -6.78
N LEU A 82 14.64 -7.34 -6.25
CA LEU A 82 15.22 -8.42 -7.06
C LEU A 82 14.18 -9.05 -7.99
N ARG A 83 12.98 -9.33 -7.48
CA ARG A 83 11.88 -9.88 -8.28
C ARG A 83 11.49 -8.95 -9.43
N VAL A 84 11.42 -7.64 -9.19
CA VAL A 84 11.08 -6.66 -10.22
C VAL A 84 12.15 -6.62 -11.31
N ILE A 85 13.43 -6.62 -10.93
CA ILE A 85 14.55 -6.64 -11.88
C ILE A 85 14.50 -7.90 -12.76
N VAL A 86 14.31 -9.07 -12.15
CA VAL A 86 14.21 -10.35 -12.89
C VAL A 86 13.02 -10.33 -13.83
N LYS A 87 11.84 -9.92 -13.35
CA LYS A 87 10.63 -9.84 -14.18
C LYS A 87 10.82 -8.91 -15.38
N PHE A 88 11.36 -7.72 -15.14
CA PHE A 88 11.62 -6.72 -16.17
C PHE A 88 12.67 -7.21 -17.19
N GLY A 89 13.74 -7.87 -16.73
CA GLY A 89 14.75 -8.48 -17.59
C GLY A 89 14.19 -9.60 -18.49
N PHE A 90 13.36 -10.49 -17.93
CA PHE A 90 12.67 -11.53 -18.72
C PHE A 90 11.71 -10.95 -19.75
N GLU A 91 10.99 -9.90 -19.40
CA GLU A 91 10.06 -9.20 -20.31
C GLU A 91 10.81 -8.52 -21.46
N LEU A 92 11.94 -7.86 -21.19
CA LEU A 92 12.83 -7.33 -22.23
C LEU A 92 13.37 -8.42 -23.17
N PHE A 93 13.75 -9.56 -22.62
CA PHE A 93 14.25 -10.68 -23.42
C PHE A 93 13.16 -11.30 -24.29
N SER A 94 11.92 -11.43 -23.77
CA SER A 94 10.80 -11.98 -24.55
C SER A 94 10.35 -11.04 -25.67
N LEU A 95 10.41 -9.73 -25.47
CA LEU A 95 10.11 -8.73 -26.51
C LEU A 95 11.14 -8.74 -27.64
N THR A 96 12.40 -9.02 -27.33
CA THR A 96 13.48 -9.08 -28.31
C THR A 96 13.41 -10.33 -29.20
N LYS A 97 12.82 -11.42 -28.68
CA LYS A 97 12.67 -12.69 -29.42
C LYS A 97 11.42 -12.73 -30.33
N SER A 98 10.57 -11.70 -30.28
CA SER A 98 9.34 -11.58 -31.08
C SER A 98 9.47 -10.63 -32.28
N LYS A 99 10.69 -10.24 -32.65
CA LYS A 99 11.07 -9.65 -33.94
C LYS A 99 11.98 -10.62 -34.68
#